data_AF-A0A5E3WYH3-F1
#
_entry.id   AF-A0A5E3WYH3-F1
#
_cell.length_a   1.000
_cell.length_b   1.000
_cell.length_c   1.000
_cell.angle_alpha   90.00
_cell.angle_beta   90.00
_cell.angle_gamma   90.00
#
_symmetry.space_group_name_H-M   'P 1'
#
loop_
_entity.id
_entity.type
_entity.pdbx_description
1 polymer ?
#
loop_
_entity_poly.entity_id
_entity_poly.type
_entity_poly.pdbx_seq_one_letter_code
_entity_poly.pdbx_strand_id
1 'polypeptide(L)'
;MPRYALNIKGLPYKTEWLSFTGVEPKMKELGLAAQGGPLLYTIPTIYDPNNDKIVTESFAIAKYLDQAYPDTPRLVMPGAAGFQEAYLEKVVSPLLNMIIPSIAMPVFEECCIDDADRAYVRDTREKWFGRKFEDMEWKREAMTAASEAFKVALDAIATRLLTSTLR
;
A
#
# COMPACT_ATOMS: atom_id res chain seq x y z
N MET A 1 -2.78 0.93 3.71
CA MET A 1 -2.54 1.72 4.94
C MET A 1 -3.57 1.45 6.06
N PRO A 2 -3.81 0.20 6.48
CA PRO A 2 -4.82 -0.10 7.50
C PRO A 2 -4.36 0.32 8.90
N ARG A 3 -3.04 0.32 9.16
CA ARG A 3 -2.45 0.66 10.46
C ARG A 3 -2.73 2.12 10.84
N TYR A 4 -2.55 3.03 9.88
CA TYR A 4 -2.93 4.43 10.09
C TYR A 4 -4.43 4.60 10.29
N ALA A 5 -5.27 3.92 9.49
CA ALA A 5 -6.71 3.96 9.65
C ALA A 5 -7.16 3.51 11.06
N LEU A 6 -6.64 2.37 11.54
CA LEU A 6 -6.92 1.85 12.87
C LEU A 6 -6.43 2.80 13.98
N ASN A 7 -5.21 3.33 13.85
CA ASN A 7 -4.66 4.27 14.82
C ASN A 7 -5.45 5.58 14.89
N ILE A 8 -5.79 6.20 13.75
CA ILE A 8 -6.57 7.45 13.69
C ILE A 8 -7.95 7.25 14.32
N LYS A 9 -8.56 6.08 14.10
CA LYS A 9 -9.85 5.73 14.68
C LYS A 9 -9.78 5.34 16.16
N GLY A 10 -8.58 5.12 16.70
CA GLY A 10 -8.39 4.63 18.07
C GLY A 10 -8.89 3.20 18.28
N LEU A 11 -8.95 2.38 17.21
CA LEU A 11 -9.45 1.00 17.31
C LEU A 11 -8.32 0.07 17.78
N PRO A 12 -8.58 -0.80 18.78
CA PRO A 12 -7.60 -1.79 19.21
C PRO A 12 -7.41 -2.86 18.12
N TYR A 13 -6.17 -3.27 17.88
CA TYR A 13 -5.86 -4.34 16.95
C TYR A 13 -4.61 -5.11 17.39
N LYS A 14 -4.52 -6.35 16.91
CA LYS A 14 -3.32 -7.17 16.98
C LYS A 14 -2.75 -7.30 15.56
N THR A 15 -1.42 -7.25 15.43
CA THR A 15 -0.76 -7.57 14.16
C THR A 15 -0.44 -9.06 14.13
N GLU A 16 -0.91 -9.75 13.10
CA GLU A 16 -0.38 -11.06 12.69
C GLU A 16 0.75 -10.81 11.68
N TRP A 17 1.96 -11.23 12.02
CA TRP A 17 3.13 -11.06 11.16
C TRP A 17 3.28 -12.28 10.26
N LEU A 18 3.41 -12.04 8.95
CA LEU A 18 3.56 -13.08 7.94
C LEU A 18 4.88 -12.85 7.19
N SER A 19 5.55 -13.94 6.84
CA SER A 19 6.62 -13.95 5.84
C SER A 19 6.03 -13.64 4.45
N PHE A 20 6.86 -13.29 3.47
CA PHE A 20 6.35 -13.03 2.12
C PHE A 20 5.71 -14.26 1.50
N THR A 21 6.32 -15.44 1.71
CA THR A 21 5.80 -16.74 1.28
C THR A 21 4.58 -17.17 2.09
N GLY A 22 4.42 -16.69 3.32
CA GLY A 22 3.29 -16.99 4.20
C GLY A 22 2.00 -16.24 3.86
N VAL A 23 2.07 -15.17 3.06
CA VAL A 23 0.89 -14.40 2.64
C VAL A 23 -0.10 -15.26 1.86
N GLU A 24 0.35 -15.95 0.81
CA GLU A 24 -0.54 -16.73 -0.07
C GLU A 24 -1.29 -17.85 0.68
N PRO A 25 -0.63 -18.73 1.46
CA PRO A 25 -1.32 -19.74 2.27
C PRO A 25 -2.37 -19.13 3.19
N LYS A 26 -2.03 -18.02 3.88
CA LYS A 26 -2.94 -17.35 4.79
C LYS A 26 -4.16 -16.77 4.07
N MET A 27 -3.98 -16.13 2.92
CA MET A 27 -5.10 -15.58 2.15
C MET A 27 -6.02 -16.69 1.64
N LYS A 28 -5.47 -17.84 1.23
CA LYS A 28 -6.26 -19.02 0.83
C LYS A 28 -7.03 -19.62 2.01
N GLU A 29 -6.42 -19.73 3.18
CA GLU A 29 -7.08 -20.19 4.41
C GLU A 29 -8.29 -19.30 4.75
N LEU A 30 -8.15 -17.99 4.56
CA LEU A 30 -9.22 -16.99 4.74
C LEU A 30 -10.26 -17.00 3.60
N GLY A 31 -10.16 -17.91 2.64
CA GLY A 31 -11.09 -18.02 1.50
C GLY A 31 -10.97 -16.89 0.47
N LEU A 32 -9.86 -16.15 0.46
CA LEU A 32 -9.64 -15.04 -0.47
C LEU A 32 -9.14 -15.56 -1.82
N ALA A 33 -9.70 -14.99 -2.89
CA ALA A 33 -9.28 -15.31 -4.25
C ALA A 33 -7.94 -14.64 -4.60
N ALA A 34 -7.18 -15.29 -5.49
CA ALA A 34 -6.00 -14.67 -6.07
C ALA A 34 -6.39 -13.43 -6.89
N GLN A 35 -5.61 -12.38 -6.72
CA GLN A 35 -5.60 -11.19 -7.55
C GLN A 35 -4.90 -11.48 -8.88
N GLY A 36 -5.18 -10.67 -9.89
CA GLY A 36 -4.46 -10.73 -11.17
C GLY A 36 -3.09 -10.05 -11.10
N GLY A 37 -2.16 -10.51 -11.95
CA GLY A 37 -0.83 -9.91 -12.10
C GLY A 37 0.29 -10.67 -11.37
N PRO A 38 1.46 -10.03 -11.22
CA PRO A 38 2.68 -10.69 -10.71
C PRO A 38 2.65 -10.94 -9.19
N LEU A 39 1.76 -10.27 -8.45
CA LEU A 39 1.52 -10.47 -7.02
C LEU A 39 0.09 -10.97 -6.82
N LEU A 40 -0.07 -12.30 -6.76
CA LEU A 40 -1.37 -12.95 -6.69
C LEU A 40 -2.10 -12.70 -5.36
N TYR A 41 -1.36 -12.47 -4.28
CA TYR A 41 -1.95 -12.21 -2.97
C TYR A 41 -1.22 -11.04 -2.33
N THR A 42 -2.01 -10.07 -1.86
CA THR A 42 -1.48 -8.84 -1.28
C THR A 42 -2.05 -8.61 0.11
N ILE A 43 -1.30 -7.85 0.89
CA ILE A 43 -1.75 -7.25 2.15
C ILE A 43 -1.89 -5.75 1.91
N PRO A 44 -2.79 -5.06 2.63
CA PRO A 44 -3.41 -5.43 3.90
C PRO A 44 -4.71 -6.25 3.82
N THR A 45 -4.91 -7.09 4.83
CA THR A 45 -6.19 -7.72 5.16
C THR A 45 -6.43 -7.58 6.66
N ILE A 46 -7.68 -7.33 7.06
CA ILE A 46 -8.10 -7.36 8.47
C ILE A 46 -9.20 -8.40 8.66
N TYR A 47 -9.22 -9.01 9.85
CA TYR A 47 -10.36 -9.74 10.37
C TYR A 47 -10.90 -8.96 11.56
N ASP A 48 -12.17 -8.60 11.50
CA ASP A 48 -12.88 -7.93 12.57
C ASP A 48 -13.75 -8.94 13.33
N PRO A 49 -13.34 -9.35 14.56
CA PRO A 49 -14.08 -10.34 15.33
C PRO A 49 -15.41 -9.82 15.88
N ASN A 50 -15.62 -8.50 15.96
CA ASN A 50 -16.89 -7.95 16.47
C ASN A 50 -18.02 -8.09 15.45
N ASN A 51 -17.68 -8.19 14.17
CA ASN A 51 -18.61 -8.24 13.05
C ASN A 51 -18.46 -9.52 12.21
N ASP A 52 -17.60 -10.45 12.64
CA ASP A 52 -17.22 -11.67 11.92
C ASP A 52 -16.93 -11.41 10.44
N LYS A 53 -16.03 -10.44 10.18
CA LYS A 53 -15.83 -9.93 8.82
C LYS A 53 -14.37 -9.82 8.43
N ILE A 54 -14.05 -10.41 7.28
CA ILE A 54 -12.75 -10.29 6.61
C ILE A 54 -12.85 -9.19 5.56
N VAL A 55 -11.92 -8.24 5.58
CA VAL A 55 -11.85 -7.15 4.61
C VAL A 55 -10.42 -7.03 4.09
N THR A 56 -10.27 -7.11 2.77
CA THR A 56 -9.02 -6.88 2.06
C THR A 56 -9.09 -5.55 1.29
N GLU A 57 -7.99 -5.12 0.69
CA GLU A 57 -7.79 -3.84 0.02
C GLU A 57 -7.81 -2.61 0.94
N SER A 58 -6.75 -1.80 0.86
CA SER A 58 -6.53 -0.75 1.84
C SER A 58 -7.61 0.34 1.89
N PHE A 59 -8.19 0.71 0.75
CA PHE A 59 -9.27 1.70 0.69
C PHE A 59 -10.63 1.09 1.06
N ALA A 60 -10.87 -0.18 0.74
CA ALA A 60 -12.06 -0.90 1.17
C ALA A 60 -12.08 -1.11 2.70
N ILE A 61 -10.92 -1.40 3.30
CA ILE A 61 -10.76 -1.43 4.76
C ILE A 61 -11.13 -0.07 5.38
N ALA A 62 -10.66 1.05 4.82
CA ALA A 62 -11.02 2.38 5.34
C ALA A 62 -12.53 2.65 5.26
N LYS A 63 -13.17 2.34 4.11
CA LYS A 63 -14.63 2.45 3.93
C LYS A 63 -15.39 1.58 4.93
N TYR A 64 -14.94 0.33 5.12
CA TYR A 64 -15.53 -0.60 6.08
C TYR A 64 -15.45 -0.06 7.51
N LEU A 65 -14.28 0.40 7.94
CA LEU A 65 -14.10 0.91 9.29
C LEU A 65 -14.94 2.17 9.57
N ASP A 66 -15.16 3.04 8.56
CA ASP A 66 -16.09 4.16 8.68
C ASP A 66 -17.55 3.72 8.85
N GLN A 67 -17.94 2.60 8.24
CA GLN A 67 -19.29 2.05 8.34
C GLN A 67 -19.53 1.29 9.65
N ALA A 68 -18.58 0.42 10.03
CA ALA A 68 -18.69 -0.44 11.21
C ALA A 68 -18.47 0.31 12.53
N TYR A 69 -17.71 1.41 12.51
CA TYR A 69 -17.35 2.19 13.70
C TYR A 69 -17.63 3.69 13.48
N PRO A 70 -18.91 4.09 13.34
CA PRO A 70 -19.29 5.45 12.96
C PRO A 70 -18.96 6.52 14.02
N ASP A 71 -18.75 6.12 15.27
CA ASP A 71 -18.39 7.02 16.39
C ASP A 71 -16.91 7.42 16.41
N THR A 72 -16.11 6.89 15.46
CA THR A 72 -14.69 7.21 15.31
C THR A 72 -14.45 8.26 14.22
N PRO A 73 -13.30 8.98 14.21
CA PRO A 73 -12.97 9.91 13.14
C PRO A 73 -13.14 9.30 11.74
N ARG A 74 -13.84 10.03 10.84
CA ARG A 74 -14.08 9.57 9.46
C ARG A 74 -12.84 9.68 8.60
N LEU A 75 -12.59 8.66 7.79
CA LEU A 75 -11.46 8.61 6.85
C LEU A 75 -11.89 8.96 5.43
N VAL A 76 -13.06 8.47 5.03
CA VAL A 76 -13.67 8.67 3.71
C VAL A 76 -14.90 9.55 3.89
N MET A 77 -14.77 10.81 3.46
CA MET A 77 -15.88 11.77 3.58
C MET A 77 -17.05 11.38 2.67
N PRO A 78 -18.32 11.53 3.12
CA PRO A 78 -19.49 11.33 2.27
C PRO A 78 -19.40 12.14 0.98
N GLY A 79 -19.69 11.50 -0.15
CA GLY A 79 -19.58 12.15 -1.48
C GLY A 79 -18.15 12.35 -1.99
N ALA A 80 -17.12 12.12 -1.17
CA ALA A 80 -15.72 12.27 -1.57
C ALA A 80 -15.04 10.97 -1.98
N ALA A 81 -15.66 9.81 -1.77
CA ALA A 81 -15.05 8.50 -2.01
C ALA A 81 -14.47 8.37 -3.43
N GLY A 82 -15.22 8.77 -4.46
CA GLY A 82 -14.74 8.74 -5.85
C GLY A 82 -13.57 9.68 -6.10
N PHE A 83 -13.56 10.87 -5.48
CA PHE A 83 -12.44 11.80 -5.58
C PHE A 83 -11.18 11.29 -4.87
N GLN A 84 -11.33 10.70 -3.69
CA GLN A 84 -10.22 10.09 -2.95
C GLN A 84 -9.66 8.88 -3.69
N GLU A 85 -10.52 8.04 -4.28
CA GLU A 85 -10.12 6.90 -5.10
C GLU A 85 -9.37 7.34 -6.36
N ALA A 86 -9.89 8.34 -7.08
CA ALA A 86 -9.21 8.93 -8.22
C ALA A 86 -7.88 9.60 -7.82
N TYR A 87 -7.80 10.22 -6.64
CA TYR A 87 -6.55 10.78 -6.13
C TYR A 87 -5.53 9.67 -5.83
N LEU A 88 -5.95 8.58 -5.19
CA LEU A 88 -5.09 7.42 -4.96
C LEU A 88 -4.58 6.84 -6.28
N GLU A 89 -5.46 6.63 -7.26
CA GLU A 89 -5.12 6.02 -8.54
C GLU A 89 -4.24 6.93 -9.42
N LYS A 90 -4.59 8.21 -9.53
CA LYS A 90 -3.97 9.13 -10.50
C LYS A 90 -2.80 9.94 -9.93
N VAL A 91 -2.70 10.06 -8.62
CA VAL A 91 -1.65 10.86 -7.96
C VAL A 91 -0.75 9.98 -7.11
N VAL A 92 -1.31 9.20 -6.18
CA VAL A 92 -0.50 8.45 -5.21
C VAL A 92 0.16 7.23 -5.84
N SER A 93 -0.56 6.40 -6.59
CA SER A 93 -0.01 5.17 -7.18
C SER A 93 1.15 5.43 -8.15
N PRO A 94 1.09 6.40 -9.09
CA PRO A 94 2.22 6.72 -9.96
C PRO A 94 3.44 7.20 -9.17
N LEU A 95 3.20 8.02 -8.14
CA LEU A 95 4.23 8.54 -7.26
C LEU A 95 4.95 7.43 -6.49
N LEU A 96 4.17 6.48 -5.93
CA LEU A 96 4.73 5.31 -5.24
C LEU A 96 5.48 4.40 -6.20
N ASN A 97 4.95 4.13 -7.40
CA ASN A 97 5.62 3.30 -8.39
C ASN A 97 6.96 3.87 -8.86
N MET A 98 7.12 5.21 -8.83
CA MET A 98 8.39 5.86 -9.13
C MET A 98 9.43 5.67 -8.02
N ILE A 99 9.01 5.61 -6.74
CA ILE A 99 9.90 5.63 -5.58
C ILE A 99 10.19 4.23 -5.04
N ILE A 100 9.18 3.36 -5.02
CA ILE A 100 9.25 2.02 -4.43
C ILE A 100 10.44 1.21 -4.99
N PRO A 101 10.72 1.17 -6.31
CA PRO A 101 11.88 0.43 -6.81
C PRO A 101 13.21 0.90 -6.22
N SER A 102 13.34 2.20 -5.93
CA SER A 102 14.60 2.81 -5.47
C SER A 102 14.75 2.83 -3.94
N ILE A 103 13.64 2.79 -3.18
CA ILE A 103 13.66 2.83 -1.71
C ILE A 103 13.31 1.48 -1.09
N ALA A 104 12.29 0.80 -1.60
CA ALA A 104 11.71 -0.37 -0.94
C ALA A 104 12.47 -1.67 -1.24
N MET A 105 13.29 -1.72 -2.30
CA MET A 105 13.95 -2.96 -2.71
C MET A 105 14.99 -3.47 -1.70
N PRO A 106 15.92 -2.64 -1.18
CA PRO A 106 16.79 -3.05 -0.07
C PRO A 106 15.97 -3.45 1.17
N VAL A 107 14.92 -2.70 1.47
CA VAL A 107 14.03 -2.99 2.60
C VAL A 107 13.34 -4.35 2.43
N PHE A 108 12.91 -4.72 1.23
CA PHE A 108 12.29 -6.02 1.01
C PHE A 108 13.26 -7.18 1.26
N GLU A 109 14.51 -7.08 0.79
CA GLU A 109 15.53 -8.11 1.05
C GLU A 109 15.93 -8.20 2.53
N GLU A 110 15.93 -7.07 3.25
CA GLU A 110 16.14 -7.02 4.71
C GLU A 110 14.95 -7.58 5.50
N CYS A 111 13.72 -7.47 4.97
CA CYS A 111 12.52 -8.02 5.60
C CYS A 111 12.34 -9.52 5.36
N CYS A 112 13.12 -10.14 4.47
CA CYS A 112 13.05 -11.57 4.21
C CYS A 112 13.58 -12.35 5.42
N ILE A 113 12.79 -13.29 5.93
CA ILE A 113 13.16 -14.05 7.13
C ILE A 113 14.05 -15.26 6.83
N ASP A 114 14.03 -15.75 5.58
CA ASP A 114 14.83 -16.88 5.10
C ASP A 114 15.11 -16.77 3.58
N ASP A 115 15.84 -17.75 3.06
CA ASP A 115 16.23 -17.80 1.65
C ASP A 115 15.04 -18.05 0.70
N ALA A 116 13.99 -18.73 1.18
CA ALA A 116 12.79 -18.97 0.38
C ALA A 116 12.00 -17.67 0.18
N ASP A 117 11.87 -16.86 1.23
CA ASP A 117 11.32 -15.51 1.17
C ASP A 117 12.13 -14.62 0.23
N ARG A 118 13.46 -14.67 0.31
CA ARG A 118 14.35 -13.88 -0.57
C ARG A 118 14.18 -14.27 -2.03
N ALA A 119 14.12 -15.56 -2.32
CA ALA A 119 13.89 -16.06 -3.68
C ALA A 119 12.51 -15.63 -4.20
N TYR A 120 11.46 -15.75 -3.38
CA TYR A 120 10.11 -15.33 -3.72
C TYR A 120 10.02 -13.83 -3.98
N VAL A 121 10.61 -12.99 -3.11
CA VAL A 121 10.65 -11.54 -3.28
C VAL A 121 11.37 -11.18 -4.58
N ARG A 122 12.56 -11.74 -4.85
CA ARG A 122 13.28 -11.47 -6.09
C ARG A 122 12.44 -11.82 -7.33
N ASP A 123 11.95 -13.06 -7.42
CA ASP A 123 11.17 -13.52 -8.57
C ASP A 123 9.92 -12.65 -8.82
N THR A 124 9.14 -12.38 -7.77
CA THR A 124 7.90 -11.63 -7.90
C THR A 124 8.13 -10.14 -8.18
N ARG A 125 9.14 -9.51 -7.56
CA ARG A 125 9.40 -8.07 -7.75
C ARG A 125 10.08 -7.79 -9.10
N GLU A 126 10.95 -8.68 -9.58
CA GLU A 126 11.50 -8.57 -10.93
C GLU A 126 10.40 -8.67 -12.00
N LYS A 127 9.46 -9.61 -11.84
CA LYS A 127 8.28 -9.71 -12.72
C LYS A 127 7.39 -8.47 -12.63
N TRP A 128 7.23 -7.92 -11.43
CA TRP A 128 6.40 -6.73 -11.21
C TRP A 128 7.00 -5.47 -11.81
N PHE A 129 8.31 -5.26 -11.68
CA PHE A 129 9.00 -4.10 -12.21
C PHE A 129 9.52 -4.27 -13.64
N GLY A 130 9.48 -5.50 -14.19
CA GLY A 130 9.92 -5.81 -15.55
C GLY A 130 11.43 -5.67 -15.79
N ARG A 131 12.24 -5.72 -14.73
CA ARG A 131 13.72 -5.59 -14.79
C ARG A 131 14.38 -6.37 -13.65
N LYS A 132 15.67 -6.67 -13.78
CA LYS A 132 16.44 -7.41 -12.76
C LYS A 132 16.73 -6.56 -11.53
N PHE A 133 16.85 -7.21 -10.38
CA PHE A 133 17.14 -6.54 -9.10
C PHE A 133 18.46 -5.76 -9.17
N GLU A 134 19.46 -6.35 -9.81
CA GLU A 134 20.80 -5.77 -10.01
C GLU A 134 20.77 -4.53 -10.92
N ASP A 135 19.85 -4.49 -11.88
CA ASP A 135 19.65 -3.34 -12.78
C ASP A 135 18.79 -2.24 -12.12
N MET A 136 18.19 -2.51 -10.96
CA MET A 136 17.50 -1.52 -10.14
C MET A 136 18.51 -0.77 -9.28
N GLU A 137 19.55 -0.22 -9.91
CA GLU A 137 20.66 0.39 -9.20
C GLU A 137 20.18 1.52 -8.29
N TRP A 138 20.65 1.47 -7.04
CA TRP A 138 20.59 2.56 -6.09
C TRP A 138 21.67 3.61 -6.40
N LYS A 139 21.69 4.11 -7.64
CA LYS A 139 22.63 5.16 -8.05
C LYS A 139 22.16 6.49 -7.52
N ARG A 140 23.11 7.27 -6.98
CA ARG A 140 22.87 8.64 -6.51
C ARG A 140 22.19 9.48 -7.59
N GLU A 141 22.57 9.34 -8.86
CA GLU A 141 21.95 10.08 -9.96
C GLU A 141 20.48 9.69 -10.17
N ALA A 142 20.16 8.38 -10.15
CA ALA A 142 18.78 7.91 -10.25
C ALA A 142 17.92 8.37 -9.07
N MET A 143 18.49 8.38 -7.86
CA MET A 143 17.81 8.90 -6.67
C MET A 143 17.60 10.41 -6.74
N THR A 144 18.58 11.16 -7.25
CA THR A 144 18.44 12.61 -7.47
C THR A 144 17.33 12.89 -8.47
N ALA A 145 17.32 12.22 -9.62
CA ALA A 145 16.28 12.38 -10.62
C ALA A 145 14.88 11.99 -10.09
N ALA A 146 14.77 10.86 -9.36
CA ALA A 146 13.53 10.45 -8.72
C ALA A 146 13.08 11.44 -7.65
N SER A 147 14.01 12.01 -6.88
CA SER A 147 13.73 13.02 -5.84
C SER A 147 13.27 14.35 -6.44
N GLU A 148 13.87 14.77 -7.56
CA GLU A 148 13.45 15.96 -8.30
C GLU A 148 12.05 15.78 -8.90
N ALA A 149 11.79 14.65 -9.55
CA ALA A 149 10.46 14.32 -10.06
C ALA A 149 9.42 14.23 -8.93
N PHE A 150 9.81 13.65 -7.78
CA PHE A 150 8.98 13.59 -6.59
C PHE A 150 8.66 14.97 -6.04
N LYS A 151 9.66 15.86 -5.96
CA LYS A 151 9.47 17.26 -5.56
C LYS A 151 8.48 17.97 -6.46
N VAL A 152 8.64 17.87 -7.79
CA VAL A 152 7.71 18.49 -8.74
C VAL A 152 6.27 17.99 -8.54
N ALA A 153 6.09 16.69 -8.31
CA ALA A 153 4.77 16.12 -8.03
C ALA A 153 4.19 16.63 -6.69
N LEU A 154 4.99 16.72 -5.63
CA LEU A 154 4.58 17.28 -4.35
C LEU A 154 4.23 18.78 -4.45
N ASP A 155 5.01 19.56 -5.19
CA ASP A 155 4.75 20.99 -5.43
C ASP A 155 3.44 21.19 -6.20
N ALA A 156 3.12 20.31 -7.15
CA ALA A 156 1.84 20.32 -7.86
C ALA A 156 0.66 20.00 -6.92
N ILE A 157 0.81 19.02 -6.02
CA ILE A 157 -0.18 18.70 -4.99
C ILE A 157 -0.37 19.90 -4.05
N ALA A 158 0.72 20.48 -3.54
CA ALA A 158 0.69 21.64 -2.66
C ALA A 158 0.01 22.84 -3.31
N THR A 159 0.34 23.12 -4.58
CA THR A 159 -0.31 24.18 -5.36
C THR A 159 -1.81 23.95 -5.47
N ARG A 160 -2.24 22.71 -5.75
CA ARG A 160 -3.67 22.36 -5.85
C ARG A 160 -4.39 22.52 -4.51
N LEU A 161 -3.75 22.17 -3.40
CA LEU A 161 -4.32 22.38 -2.06
C LEU A 161 -4.47 23.88 -1.76
N LEU A 162 -3.42 24.67 -1.97
CA LEU A 162 -3.41 26.12 -1.67
C LEU A 162 -4.37 26.93 -2.54
N THR A 163 -4.57 26.53 -3.80
CA THR A 163 -5.52 27.18 -4.72
C THR A 163 -6.96 26.74 -4.50
N SER A 164 -7.19 25.58 -3.86
CA SER A 164 -8.52 25.09 -3.51
C SER A 164 -9.12 25.76 -2.25
N THR A 165 -8.28 26.37 -1.40
CA THR A 165 -8.71 27.12 -0.18
C THR A 165 -9.25 28.54 -0.45
N LEU A 166 -9.49 28.91 -1.72
CA LEU A 166 -9.99 30.25 -2.09
C LEU A 166 -11.46 30.28 -2.57
N ARG A 167 -12.31 29.32 -2.17
CA ARG A 167 -13.76 29.40 -2.38
C ARG A 167 -14.55 28.92 -1.18
#